data_AF-A0A536EQJ2-F1
#
_entry.id   AF-A0A536EQJ2-F1
#
_cell.length_a   1.000
_cell.length_b   1.000
_cell.length_c   1.000
_cell.angle_alpha   90.00
_cell.angle_beta   90.00
_cell.angle_gamma   90.00
#
_symmetry.space_group_name_H-M   'P 1'
#
loop_
_entity.id
_entity.type
_entity.pdbx_description
1 polymer ?
#
loop_
_entity_poly.entity_id
_entity_poly.type
_entity_poly.pdbx_seq_one_letter_code
_entity_poly.pdbx_strand_id
1 'polypeptide(L)'
;MLCYAGKLTSPNGPTGIASYPWQWLLNQVPINYFTLANNVLVNGKVSATNNVVTFMGEMNPAIVFLALPALGLAIHSAWTRRDTFSTLCVAWFLATFVPFVVGAAPLGTYGNRTSYLYYMVIVMPVICAAVAQLFSRRWLPGAAVFGYVAILGYWFVTLYPFRTWSGH
;
A
#
# COMPACT_ATOMS: atom_id res chain seq x y z
N MET A 1 -1.44 -26.25 -11.53
CA MET A 1 -1.68 -24.90 -10.94
C MET A 1 -1.25 -23.74 -11.84
N LEU A 2 -0.07 -23.79 -12.48
CA LEU A 2 0.40 -22.72 -13.39
C LEU A 2 -0.57 -22.40 -14.55
N CYS A 3 -1.19 -23.42 -15.17
CA CYS A 3 -2.15 -23.21 -16.26
C CYS A 3 -3.48 -22.57 -15.81
N TYR A 4 -3.87 -22.74 -14.54
CA TYR A 4 -5.06 -22.09 -14.00
C TYR A 4 -4.77 -20.62 -13.68
N ALA A 5 -3.67 -20.36 -12.97
CA ALA A 5 -3.23 -19.00 -12.65
C ALA A 5 -2.92 -18.16 -13.91
N GLY A 6 -2.43 -18.79 -14.98
CA GLY A 6 -2.19 -18.13 -16.26
C GLY A 6 -3.47 -17.73 -17.01
N LYS A 7 -4.62 -18.33 -16.70
CA LYS A 7 -5.92 -18.03 -17.33
C LYS A 7 -6.72 -16.96 -16.58
N LEU A 8 -6.29 -16.56 -15.39
CA LEU A 8 -6.89 -15.46 -14.62
C LEU A 8 -6.41 -14.11 -15.20
N THR A 9 -7.04 -13.70 -16.29
CA THR A 9 -6.75 -12.45 -16.99
C THR A 9 -7.98 -11.54 -17.05
N SER A 10 -7.73 -10.24 -17.15
CA SER A 10 -8.75 -9.21 -17.36
C SER A 10 -8.34 -8.35 -18.57
N PRO A 11 -8.61 -8.81 -19.81
CA PRO A 11 -8.14 -8.17 -21.05
C PRO A 11 -8.66 -6.74 -21.23
N ASN A 12 -9.82 -6.44 -20.67
CA ASN A 12 -10.45 -5.11 -20.72
C ASN A 12 -10.04 -4.22 -19.53
N GLY A 13 -8.97 -4.60 -18.81
CA GLY A 13 -8.53 -3.93 -17.60
C GLY A 13 -9.18 -4.47 -16.31
N PRO A 14 -8.70 -4.03 -15.14
CA PRO A 14 -9.18 -4.51 -13.85
C PRO A 14 -10.64 -4.11 -13.59
N THR A 15 -11.39 -5.01 -12.96
CA THR A 15 -12.79 -4.80 -12.56
C THR A 15 -13.01 -5.15 -11.09
N GLY A 16 -14.04 -4.57 -10.47
CA GLY A 16 -14.32 -4.78 -9.06
C GLY A 16 -13.18 -4.28 -8.17
N ILE A 17 -12.67 -5.16 -7.29
CA ILE A 17 -11.56 -4.85 -6.38
C ILE A 17 -10.16 -5.04 -7.01
N ALA A 18 -10.11 -5.50 -8.27
CA ALA A 18 -8.83 -5.62 -8.98
C ALA A 18 -8.28 -4.23 -9.31
N SER A 19 -6.96 -4.13 -9.43
CA SER A 19 -6.26 -2.90 -9.78
C SER A 19 -4.91 -3.19 -10.39
N TYR A 20 -4.35 -2.22 -11.09
CA TYR A 20 -3.02 -2.36 -11.64
C TYR A 20 -1.93 -2.12 -10.58
N PRO A 21 -0.78 -2.82 -10.66
CA PRO A 21 0.31 -2.69 -9.68
C PRO A 21 0.82 -1.27 -9.46
N TRP A 22 0.88 -0.44 -10.50
CA TRP A 22 1.30 0.96 -10.37
C TRP A 22 0.31 1.82 -9.58
N GLN A 23 -0.97 1.45 -9.54
CA GLN A 23 -1.99 2.14 -8.72
C GLN A 23 -1.77 1.88 -7.23
N TRP A 24 -1.11 0.77 -6.87
CA TRP A 24 -0.81 0.42 -5.48
C TRP A 24 0.24 1.34 -4.86
N LEU A 25 1.22 1.79 -5.66
CA LEU A 25 2.26 2.72 -5.21
C LEU A 25 1.73 4.08 -4.75
N LEU A 26 0.47 4.38 -5.05
CA LEU A 26 -0.22 5.61 -4.65
C LEU A 26 -1.54 5.30 -3.91
N ASN A 27 -1.76 4.04 -3.52
CA ASN A 27 -2.94 3.61 -2.75
C ASN A 27 -4.28 4.03 -3.40
N GLN A 28 -4.37 4.00 -4.74
CA GLN A 28 -5.51 4.60 -5.47
C GLN A 28 -6.79 3.76 -5.43
N VAL A 29 -6.68 2.46 -5.16
CA VAL A 29 -7.81 1.52 -5.19
C VAL A 29 -7.87 0.75 -3.86
N PRO A 30 -8.29 1.41 -2.75
CA PRO A 30 -8.49 0.73 -1.47
C PRO A 30 -9.62 -0.30 -1.58
N ILE A 31 -9.51 -1.40 -0.83
CA ILE A 31 -10.46 -2.52 -0.87
C ILE A 31 -11.35 -2.46 0.37
N ASN A 32 -12.67 -2.29 0.22
CA ASN A 32 -13.60 -2.48 1.32
C ASN A 32 -13.82 -3.98 1.55
N TYR A 33 -13.22 -4.54 2.61
CA TYR A 33 -13.45 -5.95 2.96
C TYR A 33 -14.75 -6.14 3.73
N PHE A 34 -15.06 -5.23 4.64
CA PHE A 34 -16.26 -5.32 5.47
C PHE A 34 -16.57 -3.98 6.11
N THR A 35 -17.85 -3.59 6.12
CA THR A 35 -18.32 -2.40 6.83
C THR A 35 -19.58 -2.75 7.59
N LEU A 36 -19.60 -2.44 8.89
CA LEU A 36 -20.78 -2.55 9.75
C LEU A 36 -21.15 -1.15 10.24
N ALA A 37 -22.37 -0.72 9.95
CA ALA A 37 -22.89 0.57 10.34
C ALA A 37 -24.11 0.42 11.26
N ASN A 38 -24.22 1.32 12.24
CA ASN A 38 -25.36 1.46 13.11
C ASN A 38 -26.21 2.66 12.67
N ASN A 39 -27.49 2.43 12.42
CA ASN A 39 -28.43 3.48 12.00
C ASN A 39 -29.20 3.99 13.22
N VAL A 40 -29.08 5.28 13.51
CA VAL A 40 -29.88 5.97 14.53
C VAL A 40 -31.19 6.40 13.89
N LEU A 41 -32.29 5.85 14.38
CA LEU A 41 -33.64 6.12 13.89
C LEU A 41 -34.31 7.18 14.80
N VAL A 42 -34.85 8.24 14.20
CA VAL A 42 -35.71 9.23 14.88
C VAL A 42 -37.04 9.26 14.14
N ASN A 43 -38.14 8.98 14.85
CA ASN A 43 -39.48 8.88 14.28
C ASN A 43 -39.58 7.90 13.09
N GLY A 44 -38.88 6.75 13.17
CA GLY A 44 -38.87 5.73 12.11
C GLY A 44 -38.06 6.11 10.87
N LYS A 45 -37.38 7.26 10.85
CA LYS A 45 -36.48 7.68 9.76
C LYS A 45 -35.03 7.63 10.23
N VAL A 46 -34.13 7.20 9.35
CA VAL A 46 -32.68 7.19 9.64
C VAL A 46 -32.20 8.63 9.75
N SER A 47 -31.83 9.04 10.96
CA SER A 47 -31.33 10.38 11.27
C SER A 47 -29.81 10.45 11.23
N ALA A 48 -29.11 9.33 11.47
CA ALA A 48 -27.66 9.23 11.34
C ALA A 48 -27.24 7.78 11.07
N THR A 49 -26.13 7.59 10.35
CA THR A 49 -25.48 6.29 10.14
C THR A 49 -24.05 6.42 10.64
N ASN A 50 -23.70 5.65 11.67
CA ASN A 50 -22.36 5.66 12.26
C ASN A 50 -21.66 4.34 11.93
N ASN A 51 -20.46 4.40 11.38
CA ASN A 51 -19.71 3.18 11.09
C ASN A 51 -19.11 2.66 12.40
N VAL A 52 -19.42 1.42 12.77
CA VAL A 52 -18.89 0.80 14.00
C VAL A 52 -17.60 0.04 13.68
N VAL A 53 -17.58 -0.63 12.53
CA VAL A 53 -16.45 -1.41 12.04
C VAL A 53 -16.25 -1.16 10.55
N THR A 54 -15.01 -0.94 10.14
CA THR A 54 -14.65 -0.67 8.76
C THR A 54 -13.29 -1.32 8.44
N PHE A 55 -13.30 -2.53 7.89
CA PHE A 55 -12.10 -3.22 7.44
C PHE A 55 -11.75 -2.80 6.01
N MET A 56 -10.71 -1.98 5.91
CA MET A 56 -10.15 -1.54 4.64
C MET A 56 -8.83 -2.25 4.35
N GLY A 57 -8.71 -2.79 3.15
CA GLY A 57 -7.44 -3.11 2.52
C GLY A 57 -6.85 -1.82 1.99
N GLU A 58 -6.12 -1.12 2.85
CA GLU A 58 -5.47 0.15 2.55
C GLU A 58 -4.10 0.18 3.20
N MET A 59 -3.08 0.67 2.49
CA MET A 59 -1.74 0.85 3.06
C MET A 59 -1.66 2.20 3.78
N ASN A 60 -0.85 2.29 4.84
CA ASN A 60 -0.65 3.55 5.56
C ASN A 60 -0.15 4.66 4.60
N PRO A 61 -0.92 5.75 4.39
CA PRO A 61 -0.59 6.77 3.40
C PRO A 61 0.75 7.47 3.67
N ALA A 62 1.19 7.57 4.93
CA ALA A 62 2.48 8.16 5.27
C ALA A 62 3.67 7.28 4.82
N ILE A 63 3.49 5.96 4.77
CA ILE A 63 4.51 5.04 4.23
C ILE A 63 4.51 5.14 2.70
N VAL A 64 3.32 5.05 2.09
CA VAL A 64 3.16 5.07 0.62
C VAL A 64 3.67 6.38 0.02
N PHE A 65 3.39 7.51 0.66
CA PHE A 65 3.87 8.83 0.24
C PHE A 65 5.40 8.90 0.11
N LEU A 66 6.12 8.24 1.01
CA LEU A 66 7.59 8.22 1.01
C LEU A 66 8.19 7.03 0.26
N ALA A 67 7.39 6.10 -0.24
CA ALA A 67 7.88 4.88 -0.88
C ALA A 67 8.79 5.19 -2.08
N LEU A 68 8.33 6.03 -3.02
CA LEU A 68 9.12 6.39 -4.21
C LEU A 68 10.40 7.18 -3.87
N PRO A 69 10.36 8.25 -3.04
CA PRO A 69 11.58 8.93 -2.59
C PRO A 69 12.57 8.00 -1.88
N ALA A 70 12.09 7.15 -0.98
CA ALA A 70 12.93 6.22 -0.23
C ALA A 70 13.59 5.17 -1.13
N LEU A 71 12.82 4.58 -2.06
CA LEU A 71 13.35 3.65 -3.05
C LEU A 71 14.34 4.34 -4.00
N GLY A 72 14.06 5.56 -4.46
CA GLY A 72 14.99 6.34 -5.28
C GLY A 72 16.33 6.59 -4.57
N LEU A 73 16.29 6.89 -3.28
CA LEU A 73 17.51 7.05 -2.47
C LEU A 73 18.22 5.73 -2.20
N ALA A 74 17.49 4.62 -2.04
CA ALA A 74 18.09 3.29 -1.96
C ALA A 74 18.80 2.93 -3.27
N ILE A 75 18.17 3.15 -4.43
CA ILE A 75 18.78 2.94 -5.75
C ILE A 75 20.05 3.78 -5.89
N HIS A 76 19.98 5.07 -5.56
CA HIS A 76 21.14 5.95 -5.64
C HIS A 76 22.29 5.48 -4.74
N SER A 77 21.99 5.03 -3.52
CA SER A 77 22.99 4.59 -2.54
C SER A 77 23.58 3.22 -2.90
N ALA A 78 22.76 2.31 -3.44
CA ALA A 78 23.21 1.04 -3.98
C ALA A 78 24.16 1.24 -5.17
N TRP A 79 23.89 2.21 -6.04
CA TRP A 79 24.72 2.48 -7.22
C TRP A 79 26.03 3.19 -6.88
N THR A 80 25.95 4.28 -6.10
CA THR A 80 27.10 5.17 -5.84
C THR A 80 27.98 4.71 -4.69
N ARG A 81 27.36 4.24 -3.60
CA ARG A 81 28.06 3.88 -2.35
C ARG A 81 28.22 2.36 -2.19
N ARG A 82 27.61 1.57 -3.08
CA ARG A 82 27.55 0.10 -2.97
C ARG A 82 27.05 -0.36 -1.61
N ASP A 83 26.14 0.41 -1.02
CA ASP A 83 25.56 0.11 0.30
C ASP A 83 24.79 -1.21 0.24
N THR A 84 25.19 -2.17 1.08
CA THR A 84 24.64 -3.53 1.06
C THR A 84 23.16 -3.54 1.42
N PHE A 85 22.74 -2.72 2.39
CA PHE A 85 21.34 -2.66 2.81
C PHE A 85 20.45 -2.05 1.72
N SER A 86 20.89 -0.96 1.09
CA SER A 86 20.19 -0.39 -0.06
C SER A 86 20.12 -1.37 -1.23
N THR A 87 21.20 -2.12 -1.49
CA THR A 87 21.22 -3.15 -2.54
C THR A 87 20.19 -4.24 -2.26
N LEU A 88 20.10 -4.69 -1.00
CA LEU A 88 19.06 -5.64 -0.57
C LEU A 88 17.66 -5.06 -0.78
N CYS A 89 17.42 -3.80 -0.41
CA CYS A 89 16.12 -3.16 -0.58
C CYS A 89 15.72 -3.09 -2.06
N VAL A 90 16.65 -2.70 -2.92
CA VAL A 90 16.39 -2.62 -4.36
C VAL A 90 16.13 -4.01 -4.93
N ALA A 91 16.98 -5.00 -4.62
CA ALA A 91 16.83 -6.36 -5.11
C ALA A 91 15.50 -7.00 -4.67
N TRP A 92 15.13 -6.85 -3.39
CA TRP A 92 13.85 -7.36 -2.87
C TRP A 92 12.67 -6.65 -3.53
N PHE A 93 12.67 -5.32 -3.59
CA PHE A 93 11.59 -4.58 -4.26
C PHE A 93 11.43 -5.03 -5.71
N LEU A 94 12.52 -5.12 -6.46
CA LEU A 94 12.48 -5.60 -7.85
C LEU A 94 11.95 -7.04 -7.93
N ALA A 95 12.44 -7.95 -7.09
CA ALA A 95 12.04 -9.35 -7.11
C ALA A 95 10.56 -9.58 -6.73
N THR A 96 9.99 -8.71 -5.91
CA THR A 96 8.61 -8.86 -5.42
C THR A 96 7.59 -7.99 -6.16
N PHE A 97 7.96 -6.81 -6.64
CA PHE A 97 7.03 -5.89 -7.28
C PHE A 97 7.03 -5.99 -8.81
N VAL A 98 8.20 -6.13 -9.45
CA VAL A 98 8.31 -6.16 -10.93
C VAL A 98 7.54 -7.34 -11.55
N PRO A 99 7.53 -8.57 -10.98
CA PRO A 99 6.71 -9.65 -11.54
C PRO A 99 5.22 -9.32 -11.61
N PHE A 100 4.69 -8.56 -10.64
CA PHE A 100 3.30 -8.10 -10.70
C PHE A 100 3.09 -7.08 -11.81
N VAL A 101 3.99 -6.09 -11.94
CA VAL A 101 3.95 -5.10 -13.02
C VAL A 101 3.99 -5.79 -14.39
N VAL A 102 4.94 -6.69 -14.62
CA VAL A 102 5.09 -7.42 -15.88
C VAL A 102 3.88 -8.31 -16.16
N GLY A 103 3.36 -9.00 -15.15
CA GLY A 103 2.21 -9.88 -15.30
C GLY A 103 0.89 -9.14 -15.56
N ALA A 104 0.71 -7.95 -14.99
CA ALA A 104 -0.52 -7.18 -15.09
C ALA A 104 -0.50 -6.13 -16.22
N ALA A 105 0.68 -5.70 -16.68
CA ALA A 105 0.80 -4.71 -17.74
C ALA A 105 0.11 -5.19 -19.02
N PRO A 106 -0.65 -4.31 -19.71
CA PRO A 106 -1.34 -4.66 -20.96
C PRO A 106 -0.37 -4.63 -22.15
N LEU A 107 0.65 -5.51 -22.14
CA LEU A 107 1.68 -5.60 -23.18
C LEU A 107 1.23 -6.54 -24.33
N GLY A 108 0.11 -6.20 -24.96
CA GLY A 108 -0.46 -6.99 -26.07
C GLY A 108 -0.93 -8.38 -25.61
N THR A 109 -0.41 -9.44 -26.22
CA THR A 109 -0.78 -10.84 -25.92
C THR A 109 -0.18 -11.38 -24.62
N TYR A 110 0.84 -10.70 -24.08
CA TYR A 110 1.49 -11.04 -22.82
C TYR A 110 1.06 -10.05 -21.73
N GLY A 111 0.63 -10.58 -20.58
CA GLY A 111 0.17 -9.76 -19.46
C GLY A 111 -1.34 -9.86 -19.24
N ASN A 112 -1.97 -8.77 -18.79
CA ASN A 112 -3.39 -8.71 -18.40
C ASN A 112 -3.79 -9.62 -17.23
N ARG A 113 -2.86 -10.09 -16.40
CA ARG A 113 -3.25 -10.87 -15.22
C ARG A 113 -4.06 -10.02 -14.25
N THR A 114 -5.11 -10.62 -13.70
CA THR A 114 -5.89 -10.00 -12.63
C THR A 114 -5.01 -9.89 -11.39
N SER A 115 -4.93 -8.70 -10.82
CA SER A 115 -4.10 -8.42 -9.66
C SER A 115 -4.80 -7.49 -8.68
N TYR A 116 -4.37 -7.52 -7.41
CA TYR A 116 -5.08 -6.90 -6.31
C TYR A 116 -4.10 -6.21 -5.36
N LEU A 117 -4.58 -5.13 -4.70
CA LEU A 117 -3.78 -4.33 -3.77
C LEU A 117 -3.10 -5.17 -2.67
N TYR A 118 -3.76 -6.22 -2.17
CA TYR A 118 -3.22 -7.05 -1.09
C TYR A 118 -1.96 -7.84 -1.47
N TYR A 119 -1.61 -7.93 -2.77
CA TYR A 119 -0.30 -8.46 -3.18
C TYR A 119 0.87 -7.58 -2.72
N MET A 120 0.62 -6.31 -2.37
CA MET A 120 1.63 -5.45 -1.75
C MET A 120 2.12 -5.98 -0.40
N VAL A 121 1.40 -6.88 0.29
CA VAL A 121 1.81 -7.39 1.61
C VAL A 121 3.24 -7.94 1.61
N ILE A 122 3.68 -8.59 0.53
CA ILE A 122 5.06 -9.11 0.42
C ILE A 122 6.10 -8.04 0.02
N VAL A 123 5.65 -6.92 -0.54
CA VAL A 123 6.46 -5.78 -0.99
C VAL A 123 6.63 -4.75 0.15
N MET A 124 5.63 -4.64 1.03
CA MET A 124 5.61 -3.64 2.10
C MET A 124 6.80 -3.71 3.07
N PRO A 125 7.33 -4.89 3.49
CA PRO A 125 8.48 -4.93 4.38
C PRO A 125 9.69 -4.17 3.84
N VAL A 126 9.97 -4.29 2.54
CA VAL A 126 11.09 -3.60 1.92
C VAL A 126 10.83 -2.11 1.72
N ILE A 127 9.58 -1.71 1.46
CA ILE A 127 9.20 -0.29 1.43
C ILE A 127 9.40 0.33 2.82
N CYS A 128 8.93 -0.33 3.88
CA CYS A 128 9.15 0.10 5.26
C CYS A 128 10.65 0.19 5.59
N ALA A 129 11.45 -0.79 5.16
CA ALA A 129 12.90 -0.78 5.35
C ALA A 129 13.58 0.40 4.62
N ALA A 130 13.20 0.68 3.38
CA ALA A 130 13.73 1.81 2.61
C ALA A 130 13.34 3.15 3.27
N VAL A 131 12.10 3.29 3.74
CA VAL A 131 11.64 4.48 4.48
C VAL A 131 12.39 4.62 5.80
N ALA A 132 12.60 3.54 6.55
CA ALA A 132 13.41 3.56 7.77
C ALA A 132 14.86 3.97 7.47
N GLN A 133 15.44 3.48 6.36
CA GLN A 133 16.78 3.89 5.91
C GLN A 133 16.84 5.37 5.53
N LEU A 134 15.76 5.94 4.99
CA LEU A 134 15.68 7.39 4.74
C LEU A 134 15.85 8.16 6.05
N PHE A 135 15.11 7.78 7.10
CA PHE A 135 15.13 8.44 8.41
C PHE A 135 16.36 8.11 9.28
N SER A 136 17.13 7.07 8.96
CA SER A 136 18.38 6.74 9.68
C SER A 136 19.58 7.60 9.28
N ARG A 137 19.43 8.46 8.26
CA ARG A 137 20.54 9.27 7.75
C ARG A 137 20.83 10.46 8.69
N ARG A 138 22.12 10.67 8.95
CA ARG A 138 22.64 11.70 9.88
C ARG A 138 22.21 13.15 9.62
N TRP A 139 21.82 13.49 8.39
CA TRP A 139 21.40 14.85 8.01
C TRP A 139 19.95 15.17 8.43
N LEU A 140 19.16 14.17 8.83
CA LEU A 140 17.79 14.40 9.26
C LEU A 140 17.75 14.74 10.77
N PRO A 141 17.12 15.86 11.15
CA PRO A 141 16.98 16.22 12.55
C PRO A 141 16.03 15.25 13.26
N GLY A 142 16.27 14.98 14.54
CA GLY A 142 15.41 14.10 15.35
C GLY A 142 13.94 14.56 15.38
N ALA A 143 13.69 15.87 15.30
CA ALA A 143 12.35 16.43 15.19
C ALA A 143 11.59 15.94 13.95
N ALA A 144 12.26 15.78 12.80
CA ALA A 144 11.64 15.26 11.58
C ALA A 144 11.26 13.77 11.74
N VAL A 145 12.10 12.99 12.42
CA VAL A 145 11.80 11.59 12.75
C VAL A 145 10.59 11.51 13.67
N PHE A 146 10.55 12.32 14.73
CA PHE A 146 9.43 12.35 15.66
C PHE A 146 8.12 12.77 14.98
N GLY A 147 8.16 13.83 14.16
CA GLY A 147 7.02 14.27 13.36
C GLY A 147 6.50 13.18 12.43
N TYR A 148 7.41 12.44 11.78
CA TYR A 148 7.03 11.32 10.93
C TYR A 148 6.37 10.18 11.71
N VAL A 149 6.91 9.82 12.89
CA VAL A 149 6.32 8.80 13.77
C VAL A 149 4.91 9.21 14.23
N ALA A 150 4.70 10.50 14.54
CA ALA A 150 3.37 11.01 14.89
C ALA A 150 2.37 10.88 13.72
N ILE A 151 2.79 11.21 12.50
CA ILE A 151 1.96 11.07 11.29
C ILE A 151 1.66 9.58 11.01
N LEU A 152 2.65 8.69 11.18
CA LEU A 152 2.44 7.25 11.06
C LEU A 152 1.39 6.74 12.06
N GLY A 153 1.48 7.18 13.32
CA GLY A 153 0.53 6.85 14.37
C GLY A 153 -0.88 7.37 14.09
N TYR A 154 -1.00 8.60 13.61
CA TYR A 154 -2.28 9.18 13.19
C TYR A 154 -2.97 8.31 12.13
N TRP A 155 -2.24 7.92 11.08
CA TRP A 155 -2.80 7.06 10.03
C TRP A 155 -3.09 5.64 10.50
N PHE A 156 -2.28 5.11 11.43
CA PHE A 156 -2.58 3.81 12.04
C PHE A 156 -3.92 3.84 12.79
N VAL A 157 -4.17 4.87 13.61
CA VAL A 157 -5.45 5.03 14.32
C VAL A 157 -6.60 5.26 13.35
N THR A 158 -6.38 6.07 12.30
CA THR A 158 -7.40 6.39 11.30
C THR A 158 -7.79 5.18 10.45
N LEU A 159 -6.84 4.28 10.17
CA LEU A 159 -7.10 3.05 9.41
C LEU A 159 -7.48 1.86 10.31
N TYR A 160 -7.46 2.04 11.64
CA TYR A 160 -7.83 0.97 12.56
C TYR A 160 -9.30 0.60 12.35
N PRO A 161 -9.64 -0.69 12.22
CA PRO A 161 -10.96 -1.10 11.73
C PRO A 161 -12.07 -0.82 12.73
N PHE A 162 -11.76 -0.73 14.02
CA PHE A 162 -12.75 -0.45 15.06
C PHE A 162 -12.82 1.06 15.31
N ARG A 163 -13.99 1.65 15.03
CA ARG A 163 -14.23 3.10 15.12
C ARG A 163 -14.47 3.60 16.54
N THR A 164 -14.11 2.81 17.54
CA THR A 164 -14.27 3.15 18.97
C THR A 164 -13.43 4.37 19.39
N TRP A 165 -12.36 4.69 18.66
CA TRP A 165 -11.44 5.78 18.98
C TRP A 165 -11.61 7.01 18.08
N SER A 166 -12.10 6.83 16.84
CA SER A 166 -12.15 7.89 15.82
C SER A 166 -13.50 8.60 15.70
N GLY A 167 -14.57 8.11 16.34
CA GLY A 167 -15.86 8.80 16.44
C GLY A 167 -16.63 9.00 15.11
N HIS A 168 -16.16 8.39 14.02
CA HIS A 168 -16.74 8.42 12.68
C HIS A 168 -16.92 7.00 12.15
#